data_AF-A0AAA9TVI0-F1
#
_entry.id   AF-A0AAA9TVI0-F1
#
_cell.length_a   1.000
_cell.length_b   1.000
_cell.length_c   1.000
_cell.angle_alpha   90.00
_cell.angle_beta   90.00
_cell.angle_gamma   90.00
#
_symmetry.space_group_name_H-M   'P 1'
#
loop_
_entity.id
_entity.type
_entity.pdbx_description
1 polymer ?
#
loop_
_entity_poly.entity_id
_entity_poly.type
_entity_poly.pdbx_seq_one_letter_code
_entity_poly.pdbx_strand_id
1 'polypeptide(L)'
;MAERHIPYYSLKKLFSFFNGVTVLSGMILIGLSIYVNFRGAVLTKVLGRSSAYLFHVGYLCLVMGSVTVLLGFARWHGAAKESRGTLLFCFLVMVIILIVQITAATVVLAFFPVVREVALEHNFVTLRKNYRGYKEPDDYSMRWNLVMEKLKCCGVKNYTDFSGSSFERVTGHTYPRCCCKSPGTVDCDGHNVSADVIHQEGCFPKLLKITKTQSANLSGGCLGTAVMQLPGILATLLLFIKLG
;
A
#
# COMPACT_ATOMS: atom_id res chain seq x y z
N MET A 1 22.73 -30.56 -34.92
CA MET A 1 21.57 -30.87 -34.04
C MET A 1 21.90 -30.78 -32.54
N ALA A 2 23.18 -30.84 -32.12
CA ALA A 2 23.60 -30.72 -30.71
C ALA A 2 23.50 -29.30 -30.12
N GLU A 3 23.72 -28.24 -30.91
CA GLU A 3 23.64 -26.85 -30.44
C GLU A 3 22.24 -26.40 -30.00
N ARG A 4 21.16 -27.06 -30.45
CA ARG A 4 19.78 -26.70 -30.06
C ARG A 4 19.32 -27.38 -28.76
N HIS A 5 20.03 -28.41 -28.29
CA HIS A 5 19.72 -29.17 -27.07
C HIS A 5 20.27 -28.52 -25.79
N ILE A 6 21.47 -27.94 -25.88
CA ILE A 6 22.16 -27.23 -24.79
C ILE A 6 21.39 -25.97 -24.30
N PRO A 7 20.85 -25.09 -25.17
CA PRO A 7 20.13 -23.89 -24.73
C PRO A 7 18.79 -24.21 -24.06
N TYR A 8 18.10 -25.27 -24.50
CA TYR A 8 16.82 -25.68 -23.91
C TYR A 8 17.00 -26.23 -22.48
N TYR A 9 18.00 -27.10 -22.27
CA TYR A 9 18.29 -27.65 -20.95
C TYR A 9 18.69 -26.55 -19.96
N SER A 10 19.55 -25.62 -20.38
CA SER A 10 19.94 -24.45 -19.59
C SER A 10 18.76 -23.54 -19.26
N LEU A 11 17.89 -23.24 -20.24
CA LEU A 11 16.69 -22.43 -20.05
C LEU A 11 15.73 -23.08 -19.04
N LYS A 12 15.50 -24.39 -19.15
CA LYS A 12 14.63 -25.15 -18.23
C LYS A 12 15.15 -25.10 -16.79
N LYS A 13 16.45 -25.33 -16.61
CA LYS A 13 17.09 -25.29 -15.27
C LYS A 13 17.02 -23.89 -14.66
N LEU A 14 17.30 -22.86 -15.45
CA LEU A 14 17.22 -21.47 -15.04
C LEU A 14 15.78 -21.05 -14.67
N PHE A 15 14.81 -21.41 -15.51
CA PHE A 15 13.39 -21.15 -15.26
C PHE A 15 12.91 -21.86 -13.98
N SER A 16 13.29 -23.12 -13.78
CA SER A 16 13.01 -23.84 -12.54
C SER A 16 13.58 -23.08 -11.35
N PHE A 17 14.89 -22.76 -11.37
CA PHE A 17 15.56 -22.04 -10.28
C PHE A 17 14.84 -20.73 -9.90
N PHE A 18 14.52 -19.88 -10.88
CA PHE A 18 13.81 -18.62 -10.62
C PHE A 18 12.39 -18.83 -10.05
N ASN A 19 11.66 -19.83 -10.52
CA ASN A 19 10.35 -20.16 -9.95
C ASN A 19 10.48 -20.69 -8.50
N GLY A 20 11.55 -21.43 -8.20
CA GLY A 20 11.85 -21.87 -6.83
C GLY A 20 12.13 -20.70 -5.88
N VAL A 21 12.94 -19.72 -6.31
CA VAL A 21 13.18 -18.48 -5.56
C VAL A 21 11.86 -17.70 -5.36
N THR A 22 11.00 -17.66 -6.39
CA THR A 22 9.69 -17.00 -6.29
C THR A 22 8.81 -17.66 -5.24
N VAL A 23 8.75 -18.99 -5.20
CA VAL A 23 8.03 -19.73 -4.14
C VAL A 23 8.58 -19.40 -2.76
N LEU A 24 9.90 -19.41 -2.59
CA LEU A 24 10.53 -19.10 -1.31
C LEU A 24 10.18 -17.68 -0.84
N SER A 25 10.25 -16.69 -1.75
CA SER A 25 9.86 -15.32 -1.46
C SER A 25 8.39 -15.19 -1.06
N GLY A 26 7.50 -15.95 -1.72
CA GLY A 26 6.07 -16.00 -1.38
C GLY A 26 5.82 -16.58 0.01
N MET A 27 6.55 -17.63 0.40
CA MET A 27 6.45 -18.21 1.75
C MET A 27 6.90 -17.23 2.84
N ILE A 28 7.98 -16.49 2.59
CA ILE A 28 8.46 -15.43 3.50
C ILE A 28 7.39 -14.33 3.63
N LEU A 29 6.78 -13.89 2.52
CA LEU A 29 5.70 -12.89 2.53
C LEU A 29 4.48 -13.37 3.33
N ILE A 30 4.07 -14.63 3.18
CA ILE A 30 2.98 -15.22 3.96
C ILE A 30 3.33 -15.22 5.45
N GLY A 31 4.55 -15.66 5.82
CA GLY A 31 5.01 -15.68 7.20
C GLY A 31 5.01 -14.30 7.85
N LEU A 32 5.52 -13.29 7.14
CA LEU A 32 5.47 -11.88 7.57
C LEU A 32 4.03 -11.37 7.70
N SER A 33 3.15 -11.73 6.77
CA SER A 33 1.74 -11.34 6.79
C SER A 33 1.01 -11.91 8.01
N ILE A 34 1.23 -13.19 8.33
CA ILE A 34 0.66 -13.84 9.51
C ILE A 34 1.21 -13.18 10.78
N TYR A 35 2.51 -12.91 10.84
CA TYR A 35 3.15 -12.25 11.98
C TYR A 35 2.54 -10.87 12.26
N VAL A 36 2.38 -10.05 11.21
CA VAL A 36 1.78 -8.71 11.32
C VAL A 36 0.31 -8.80 11.75
N ASN A 37 -0.47 -9.71 11.16
CA ASN A 37 -1.89 -9.90 11.53
C ASN A 37 -2.05 -10.36 12.97
N PHE A 38 -1.19 -11.28 13.45
CA PHE A 38 -1.22 -11.76 14.82
C PHE A 38 -0.85 -10.65 15.81
N ARG A 39 0.23 -9.90 15.55
CA ARG A 39 0.62 -8.77 16.40
C ARG A 39 -0.41 -7.65 16.37
N GLY A 40 -1.04 -7.39 15.23
CA GLY A 40 -2.17 -6.48 15.09
C GLY A 40 -3.36 -6.90 15.95
N ALA A 41 -3.69 -8.20 16.00
CA ALA A 41 -4.78 -8.74 16.82
C ALA A 41 -4.51 -8.56 18.32
N VAL A 42 -3.29 -8.83 18.77
CA VAL A 42 -2.87 -8.58 20.16
C VAL A 42 -2.91 -7.08 20.48
N LEU A 43 -2.43 -6.22 19.58
CA LEU A 43 -2.39 -4.78 19.77
C LEU A 43 -3.79 -4.14 19.79
N THR A 44 -4.73 -4.63 18.97
CA THR A 44 -6.13 -4.14 19.00
C THR A 44 -6.87 -4.43 20.29
N LYS A 45 -6.49 -5.50 21.01
CA LYS A 45 -7.05 -5.81 22.32
C LYS A 45 -6.57 -4.85 23.41
N VAL A 46 -5.47 -4.13 23.19
CA VAL A 46 -4.82 -3.26 24.19
C VAL A 46 -4.95 -1.77 23.84
N LEU A 47 -4.95 -1.39 22.56
CA LEU A 47 -4.88 0.02 22.11
C LEU A 47 -6.12 0.55 21.35
N GLY A 48 -7.21 -0.21 21.26
CA GLY A 48 -8.42 0.21 20.54
C GLY A 48 -8.28 0.13 19.01
N ARG A 49 -9.42 0.26 18.32
CA ARG A 49 -9.68 -0.19 16.93
C ARG A 49 -9.02 0.66 15.82
N SER A 50 -7.91 1.34 16.10
CA SER A 50 -7.24 2.24 15.16
C SER A 50 -6.34 1.52 14.12
N SER A 51 -6.34 0.18 14.06
CA SER A 51 -5.45 -0.61 13.19
C SER A 51 -6.14 -1.31 12.02
N ALA A 52 -7.39 -0.96 11.67
CA ALA A 52 -8.11 -1.58 10.55
C ALA A 52 -7.26 -1.59 9.26
N TYR A 53 -6.52 -0.51 9.01
CA TYR A 53 -5.60 -0.41 7.87
C TYR A 53 -4.50 -1.48 7.87
N LEU A 54 -3.87 -1.75 9.01
CA LEU A 54 -2.82 -2.78 9.11
C LEU A 54 -3.37 -4.18 8.85
N PHE A 55 -4.61 -4.45 9.25
CA PHE A 55 -5.29 -5.71 8.92
C PHE A 55 -5.62 -5.84 7.44
N HIS A 56 -6.14 -4.76 6.83
CA HIS A 56 -6.43 -4.78 5.40
C HIS A 56 -5.16 -5.00 4.58
N VAL A 57 -4.07 -4.30 4.91
CA VAL A 57 -2.77 -4.47 4.24
C VAL A 57 -2.21 -5.88 4.49
N GLY A 58 -2.25 -6.37 5.73
CA GLY A 58 -1.75 -7.70 6.09
C GLY A 58 -2.52 -8.82 5.39
N TYR A 59 -3.85 -8.70 5.27
CA TYR A 59 -4.69 -9.65 4.55
C TYR A 59 -4.42 -9.64 3.04
N LEU A 60 -4.26 -8.46 2.43
CA LEU A 60 -3.90 -8.35 1.02
C LEU A 60 -2.54 -9.01 0.73
N CYS A 61 -1.55 -8.79 1.59
CA CYS A 61 -0.23 -9.41 1.46
C CYS A 61 -0.30 -10.94 1.60
N LEU A 62 -1.14 -11.45 2.50
CA LEU A 62 -1.40 -12.88 2.67
C LEU A 62 -1.96 -13.50 1.39
N VAL A 63 -3.02 -12.92 0.83
CA VAL A 63 -3.67 -13.41 -0.40
C VAL A 63 -2.69 -13.39 -1.58
N MET A 64 -1.98 -12.28 -1.78
CA MET A 64 -0.99 -12.16 -2.86
C MET A 64 0.17 -13.15 -2.69
N GLY A 65 0.64 -13.36 -1.46
CA GLY A 65 1.66 -14.35 -1.14
C GLY A 65 1.20 -15.78 -1.47
N SER A 66 -0.01 -16.16 -1.06
CA SER A 66 -0.59 -17.47 -1.36
C SER A 66 -0.72 -17.73 -2.87
N VAL A 67 -1.23 -16.75 -3.63
CA VAL A 67 -1.32 -16.85 -5.10
C VAL A 67 0.07 -17.03 -5.72
N THR A 68 1.07 -16.28 -5.25
CA THR A 68 2.44 -16.36 -5.73
C THR A 68 3.06 -17.74 -5.50
N VAL A 69 2.85 -18.33 -4.31
CA VAL A 69 3.33 -19.68 -3.97
C VAL A 69 2.66 -20.74 -4.83
N LEU A 70 1.33 -20.70 -4.96
CA LEU A 70 0.58 -21.68 -5.75
C LEU A 70 1.02 -21.67 -7.22
N LEU A 71 1.15 -20.47 -7.81
CA LEU A 71 1.57 -20.32 -9.19
C LEU A 71 3.04 -20.70 -9.38
N GLY A 72 3.92 -20.33 -8.45
CA GLY A 72 5.34 -20.70 -8.49
C GLY A 72 5.53 -22.22 -8.41
N PHE A 73 4.79 -22.88 -7.52
CA PHE A 73 4.82 -24.34 -7.37
C PHE A 73 4.27 -25.04 -8.62
N ALA A 74 3.15 -24.54 -9.17
CA ALA A 74 2.57 -25.08 -10.40
C ALA A 74 3.55 -24.95 -11.59
N ARG A 75 4.28 -23.83 -11.71
CA ARG A 75 5.32 -23.65 -12.74
C ARG A 75 6.50 -24.59 -12.55
N TRP A 76 7.00 -24.71 -11.31
CA TRP A 76 8.08 -25.63 -10.99
C TRP A 76 7.70 -27.07 -11.32
N HIS A 77 6.54 -27.52 -10.84
CA HIS A 77 6.03 -28.87 -11.08
C HIS A 77 5.72 -29.11 -12.57
N GLY A 78 5.14 -28.13 -13.26
CA GLY A 78 4.86 -28.20 -14.69
C GLY A 78 6.14 -28.35 -15.52
N ALA A 79 7.20 -27.62 -15.16
CA ALA A 79 8.51 -27.76 -15.80
C ALA A 79 9.19 -29.09 -15.46
N ALA A 80 9.09 -29.56 -14.21
CA ALA A 80 9.71 -30.82 -13.77
C ALA A 80 9.04 -32.04 -14.40
N LYS A 81 7.70 -32.11 -14.36
CA LYS A 81 6.90 -33.23 -14.88
C LYS A 81 6.65 -33.14 -16.39
N GLU A 82 7.10 -32.06 -17.04
CA GLU A 82 6.92 -31.86 -18.48
C GLU A 82 5.44 -31.95 -18.92
N SER A 83 4.54 -31.54 -18.03
CA SER A 83 3.09 -31.63 -18.26
C SER A 83 2.60 -30.42 -19.06
N ARG A 84 2.21 -30.66 -20.32
CA ARG A 84 1.66 -29.63 -21.22
C ARG A 84 0.46 -28.91 -20.60
N GLY A 85 -0.46 -29.65 -19.98
CA GLY A 85 -1.67 -29.09 -19.38
C GLY A 85 -1.38 -28.11 -18.24
N THR A 86 -0.48 -28.48 -17.31
CA THR A 86 -0.09 -27.59 -16.21
C THR A 86 0.61 -26.33 -16.71
N LEU A 87 1.49 -26.46 -17.72
CA LEU A 87 2.19 -25.31 -18.31
C LEU A 87 1.23 -24.36 -19.04
N LEU A 88 0.26 -24.88 -19.80
CA LEU A 88 -0.76 -24.07 -20.47
C LEU A 88 -1.62 -23.31 -19.45
N PHE A 89 -2.06 -23.98 -18.38
CA PHE A 89 -2.79 -23.32 -17.30
C PHE A 89 -1.97 -22.19 -16.66
N CYS A 90 -0.71 -22.44 -16.34
CA CYS A 90 0.18 -21.42 -15.78
C CYS A 90 0.40 -20.23 -16.72
N PHE A 91 0.49 -20.49 -18.04
CA PHE A 91 0.61 -19.46 -19.06
C PHE A 91 -0.65 -18.58 -19.12
N LEU A 92 -1.83 -19.20 -19.19
CA LEU A 92 -3.11 -18.46 -19.24
C LEU A 92 -3.31 -17.59 -18.00
N VAL A 93 -3.08 -18.14 -16.80
CA VAL A 93 -3.20 -17.37 -15.56
C VAL A 93 -2.21 -16.20 -15.52
N MET A 94 -0.99 -16.37 -16.04
CA MET A 94 -0.01 -15.28 -16.12
C MET A 94 -0.43 -14.17 -17.07
N VAL A 95 -1.01 -14.51 -18.22
CA VAL A 95 -1.54 -13.51 -19.15
C VAL A 95 -2.69 -12.73 -18.49
N ILE A 96 -3.59 -13.42 -17.79
CA ILE A 96 -4.69 -12.78 -17.06
C ILE A 96 -4.15 -11.81 -15.99
N ILE A 97 -3.15 -12.23 -15.20
CA ILE A 97 -2.53 -11.34 -14.20
C ILE A 97 -1.92 -10.11 -14.85
N LEU A 98 -1.25 -10.25 -15.99
CA LEU A 98 -0.67 -9.12 -16.72
C LEU A 98 -1.74 -8.13 -17.19
N ILE A 99 -2.86 -8.63 -17.73
CA ILE A 99 -4.00 -7.80 -18.15
C ILE A 99 -4.59 -7.05 -16.93
N VAL A 100 -4.76 -7.74 -15.80
CA VAL A 100 -5.24 -7.13 -14.55
C VAL A 100 -4.28 -6.05 -14.06
N GLN A 101 -2.97 -6.28 -14.09
CA GLN A 101 -1.97 -5.29 -13.69
C GLN A 101 -2.03 -4.04 -14.57
N ILE A 102 -2.08 -4.19 -15.90
CA ILE A 102 -2.18 -3.07 -16.83
C ILE A 102 -3.48 -2.31 -16.60
N THR A 103 -4.60 -3.01 -16.50
CA THR A 103 -5.92 -2.40 -16.27
C THR A 103 -5.96 -1.64 -14.95
N ALA A 104 -5.47 -2.24 -13.87
CA ALA A 104 -5.40 -1.61 -12.56
C ALA A 104 -4.50 -0.36 -12.58
N ALA A 105 -3.33 -0.43 -13.23
CA ALA A 105 -2.44 0.71 -13.38
C ALA A 105 -3.11 1.86 -14.16
N THR A 106 -3.77 1.55 -15.28
CA THR A 106 -4.50 2.56 -16.07
C THR A 106 -5.65 3.18 -15.29
N VAL A 107 -6.46 2.38 -14.60
CA VAL A 107 -7.58 2.88 -13.78
C VAL A 107 -7.06 3.78 -12.65
N VAL A 108 -6.03 3.35 -11.92
CA VAL A 108 -5.44 4.17 -10.87
C VAL A 108 -4.96 5.49 -11.44
N LEU A 109 -4.20 5.48 -12.53
CA LEU A 109 -3.67 6.71 -13.14
C LEU A 109 -4.78 7.64 -13.67
N ALA A 110 -5.81 7.09 -14.30
CA ALA A 110 -6.90 7.88 -14.89
C ALA A 110 -7.78 8.54 -13.82
N PHE A 111 -8.08 7.82 -12.72
CA PHE A 111 -9.00 8.29 -11.69
C PHE A 111 -8.30 8.96 -10.49
N PHE A 112 -6.98 8.80 -10.33
CA PHE A 112 -6.23 9.43 -9.25
C PHE A 112 -6.52 10.94 -9.06
N PRO A 113 -6.53 11.80 -10.10
CA PRO A 113 -6.79 13.23 -9.90
C PRO A 113 -8.20 13.48 -9.39
N VAL A 114 -9.20 12.77 -9.92
CA VAL A 114 -10.61 12.94 -9.51
C VAL A 114 -10.81 12.48 -8.06
N VAL A 115 -10.30 11.28 -7.72
CA VAL A 115 -10.40 10.73 -6.36
C VAL A 115 -9.69 11.63 -5.36
N ARG A 116 -8.55 12.22 -5.74
CA ARG A 116 -7.81 13.16 -4.90
C ARG A 116 -8.66 14.37 -4.51
N GLU A 117 -9.28 15.04 -5.46
CA GLU A 117 -10.11 16.23 -5.19
C GLU A 117 -11.34 15.88 -4.35
N VAL A 118 -12.05 14.79 -4.71
CA VAL A 118 -13.22 14.32 -3.96
C VAL A 118 -12.85 13.94 -2.52
N ALA A 119 -11.73 13.24 -2.33
CA ALA A 119 -11.25 12.88 -1.01
C ALA A 119 -10.86 14.12 -0.19
N LEU A 120 -10.19 15.10 -0.80
CA LEU A 120 -9.81 16.34 -0.14
C LEU A 120 -11.04 17.11 0.35
N GLU A 121 -12.05 17.29 -0.50
CA GLU A 121 -13.28 18.00 -0.12
C GLU A 121 -14.08 17.24 0.94
N HIS A 122 -14.23 15.92 0.77
CA HIS A 122 -14.92 15.09 1.76
C HIS A 122 -14.22 15.14 3.13
N ASN A 123 -12.90 15.01 3.18
CA ASN A 123 -12.14 15.10 4.43
C ASN A 123 -12.24 16.50 5.05
N PHE A 124 -12.21 17.55 4.24
CA PHE A 124 -12.38 18.94 4.71
C PHE A 124 -13.75 19.15 5.37
N VAL A 125 -14.84 18.80 4.69
CA VAL A 125 -16.20 18.95 5.21
C VAL A 125 -16.43 18.10 6.46
N THR A 126 -15.96 16.85 6.46
CA THR A 126 -16.13 15.96 7.60
C THR A 126 -15.28 16.39 8.79
N LEU A 127 -14.05 16.89 8.58
CA LEU A 127 -13.22 17.44 9.65
C LEU A 127 -13.94 18.60 10.31
N ARG A 128 -14.40 19.59 9.52
CA ARG A 128 -15.06 20.79 10.02
C ARG A 128 -16.33 20.49 10.83
N LYS A 129 -17.07 19.45 10.43
CA LYS A 129 -18.34 19.06 11.07
C LYS A 129 -18.14 18.18 12.31
N ASN A 130 -17.25 17.20 12.24
CA ASN A 130 -17.19 16.10 13.20
C ASN A 130 -16.01 16.18 14.18
N TYR A 131 -14.94 16.91 13.86
CA TYR A 131 -13.81 17.05 14.78
C TYR A 131 -14.20 17.95 15.96
N ARG A 132 -13.97 17.47 17.18
CA ARG A 132 -14.36 18.16 18.42
C ARG A 132 -13.20 18.54 19.32
N GLY A 133 -12.02 17.96 19.12
CA GLY A 133 -10.78 18.44 19.73
C GLY A 133 -9.93 17.35 20.37
N TYR A 134 -8.82 17.77 20.96
CA TYR A 134 -7.80 16.85 21.49
C TYR A 134 -8.25 16.05 22.72
N LYS A 135 -9.11 16.63 23.56
CA LYS A 135 -9.55 16.03 24.84
C LYS A 135 -10.82 15.19 24.72
N GLU A 136 -11.42 15.15 23.53
CA GLU A 136 -12.68 14.45 23.32
C GLU A 136 -12.43 12.94 23.13
N PRO A 137 -13.20 12.06 23.82
CA PRO A 137 -13.03 10.61 23.74
C PRO A 137 -13.59 10.01 22.44
N ASP A 138 -13.87 10.82 21.43
CA ASP A 138 -14.42 10.35 20.17
C ASP A 138 -13.34 9.80 19.23
N ASP A 139 -13.64 8.66 18.62
CA ASP A 139 -12.70 7.93 17.75
C ASP A 139 -12.32 8.72 16.49
N TYR A 140 -13.14 9.69 16.07
CA TYR A 140 -12.86 10.53 14.91
C TYR A 140 -11.79 11.58 15.24
N SER A 141 -11.93 12.30 16.34
CA SER A 141 -10.93 13.27 16.83
C SER A 141 -9.63 12.57 17.21
N MET A 142 -9.69 11.41 17.87
CA MET A 142 -8.49 10.64 18.20
C MET A 142 -7.67 10.28 16.95
N ARG A 143 -8.33 9.79 15.89
CA ARG A 143 -7.65 9.46 14.62
C ARG A 143 -7.03 10.70 13.97
N TRP A 144 -7.74 11.82 13.96
CA TRP A 144 -7.21 13.06 13.40
C TRP A 144 -6.04 13.63 14.20
N ASN A 145 -6.07 13.54 15.54
CA ASN A 145 -4.95 13.93 16.39
C ASN A 145 -3.71 13.11 16.04
N LEU A 146 -3.87 11.78 15.93
CA LEU A 146 -2.77 10.89 15.54
C LEU A 146 -2.21 11.24 14.16
N VAL A 147 -3.06 11.53 13.18
CA VAL A 147 -2.63 11.92 11.82
C VAL A 147 -1.82 13.22 11.87
N MET A 148 -2.34 14.26 12.54
CA MET A 148 -1.67 15.56 12.66
C MET A 148 -0.30 15.45 13.35
N GLU A 149 -0.21 14.68 14.45
CA GLU A 149 1.04 14.45 15.17
C GLU A 149 2.05 13.63 14.36
N LYS A 150 1.62 12.54 13.71
CA LYS A 150 2.51 11.64 12.97
C LYS A 150 3.03 12.26 11.68
N LEU A 151 2.18 13.00 10.96
CA LEU A 151 2.55 13.64 9.70
C LEU A 151 3.13 15.05 9.91
N LYS A 152 3.07 15.61 11.13
CA LYS A 152 3.55 16.95 11.46
C LYS A 152 2.90 18.01 10.56
N CYS A 153 1.57 18.04 10.59
CA CYS A 153 0.69 18.84 9.75
C CYS A 153 -0.51 19.35 10.56
N CYS A 154 -1.24 20.34 10.04
CA CYS A 154 -2.44 20.87 10.70
C CYS A 154 -3.61 21.03 9.73
N GLY A 155 -4.76 20.44 10.07
CA GLY A 155 -5.95 20.46 9.22
C GLY A 155 -5.81 19.59 7.95
N VAL A 156 -6.79 19.69 7.05
CA VAL A 156 -6.79 18.96 5.77
C VAL A 156 -5.97 19.72 4.74
N LYS A 157 -6.35 20.96 4.44
CA LYS A 157 -5.69 21.90 3.53
C LYS A 157 -4.69 22.77 4.28
N ASN A 158 -5.09 23.33 5.42
CA ASN A 158 -4.24 24.14 6.30
C ASN A 158 -4.85 24.28 7.72
N TYR A 159 -4.14 24.94 8.65
CA TYR A 159 -4.61 25.25 10.00
C TYR A 159 -5.91 26.07 10.02
N THR A 160 -6.18 26.86 8.97
CA THR A 160 -7.39 27.67 8.86
C THR A 160 -8.66 26.85 8.67
N ASP A 161 -8.56 25.54 8.41
CA ASP A 161 -9.70 24.63 8.25
C ASP A 161 -10.57 24.54 9.51
N PHE A 162 -10.00 24.87 10.67
CA PHE A 162 -10.73 24.90 11.94
C PHE A 162 -11.57 26.17 12.12
N SER A 163 -11.38 27.21 11.30
CA SER A 163 -12.18 28.43 11.40
C SER A 163 -13.64 28.17 11.01
N GLY A 164 -14.55 28.55 11.90
CA GLY A 164 -15.98 28.26 11.83
C GLY A 164 -16.30 26.77 11.82
N SER A 165 -15.42 25.93 12.39
CA SER A 165 -15.66 24.50 12.59
C SER A 165 -16.40 24.24 13.90
N SER A 166 -16.92 23.02 14.05
CA SER A 166 -17.47 22.55 15.33
C SER A 166 -16.44 22.66 16.46
N PHE A 167 -15.16 22.42 16.19
CA PHE A 167 -14.08 22.53 17.17
C PHE A 167 -13.88 23.96 17.68
N GLU A 168 -13.79 24.95 16.80
CA GLU A 168 -13.64 26.36 17.20
C GLU A 168 -14.85 26.82 18.01
N ARG A 169 -16.05 26.39 17.62
CA ARG A 169 -17.28 26.73 18.34
C ARG A 169 -17.37 26.11 19.75
N VAL A 170 -16.78 24.93 19.95
CA VAL A 170 -16.81 24.23 21.24
C VAL A 170 -15.66 24.67 22.15
N THR A 171 -14.47 24.89 21.61
CA THR A 171 -13.26 25.14 22.40
C THR A 171 -12.83 26.60 22.43
N GLY A 172 -13.29 27.42 21.48
CA GLY A 172 -12.82 28.80 21.29
C GLY A 172 -11.43 28.91 20.67
N HIS A 173 -10.70 27.82 20.49
CA HIS A 173 -9.36 27.83 19.91
C HIS A 173 -9.39 27.84 18.38
N THR A 174 -8.40 28.50 17.77
CA THR A 174 -8.23 28.56 16.31
C THR A 174 -7.61 27.29 15.71
N TYR A 175 -6.90 26.49 16.51
CA TYR A 175 -6.33 25.22 16.11
C TYR A 175 -6.18 24.25 17.31
N PRO A 176 -6.14 22.93 17.09
CA PRO A 176 -5.94 21.95 18.15
C PRO A 176 -4.45 21.79 18.53
N ARG A 177 -4.17 21.41 19.79
CA ARG A 177 -2.79 21.24 20.30
C ARG A 177 -1.90 20.28 19.51
N CYS A 178 -2.48 19.27 18.85
CA CYS A 178 -1.75 18.34 17.97
C CYS A 178 -1.13 19.01 16.73
N CYS A 179 -1.53 20.25 16.40
CA CYS A 179 -0.92 21.05 15.34
C CYS A 179 0.39 21.73 15.76
N CYS A 180 0.71 21.77 17.05
CA CYS A 180 1.90 22.42 17.54
C CYS A 180 3.15 21.59 17.27
N LYS A 181 4.24 22.28 16.93
CA LYS A 181 5.56 21.65 16.80
C LYS A 181 6.07 21.11 18.14
N SER A 182 5.66 21.73 19.23
CA SER A 182 6.02 21.35 20.60
C SER A 182 4.80 21.56 21.51
N PRO A 183 4.00 20.51 21.80
CA PRO A 183 2.73 20.63 22.52
C PRO A 183 2.85 21.03 24.01
N GLY A 184 4.08 21.20 24.53
CA GLY A 184 4.36 21.61 25.90
C GLY A 184 4.84 23.05 26.07
N THR A 185 4.96 23.83 24.99
CA THR A 185 5.37 25.24 25.08
C THR A 185 4.19 26.14 25.40
N VAL A 186 4.43 27.22 26.13
CA VAL A 186 3.41 28.23 26.48
C VAL A 186 2.86 28.92 25.23
N ASP A 187 3.69 29.02 24.19
CA ASP A 187 3.31 29.61 22.91
C ASP A 187 2.26 28.80 22.15
N CYS A 188 2.07 27.51 22.47
CA CYS A 188 1.01 26.66 21.91
C CYS A 188 -0.31 26.84 22.68
N ASP A 189 -0.83 28.06 22.68
CA ASP A 189 -2.03 28.46 23.42
C ASP A 189 -3.35 28.15 22.69
N GLY A 190 -3.29 27.84 21.39
CA GLY A 190 -4.47 27.62 20.54
C GLY A 190 -4.88 28.86 19.73
N HIS A 191 -4.13 29.96 19.83
CA HIS A 191 -4.37 31.22 19.11
C HIS A 191 -3.13 31.73 18.36
N ASN A 192 -1.93 31.41 18.85
CA ASN A 192 -0.68 31.81 18.21
C ASN A 192 -0.41 31.00 16.94
N VAL A 193 -0.74 31.60 15.79
CA VAL A 193 -0.58 30.98 14.47
C VAL A 193 0.83 31.15 13.88
N SER A 194 1.81 31.58 14.67
CA SER A 194 3.16 31.81 14.16
C SER A 194 3.78 30.52 13.59
N ALA A 195 4.52 30.64 12.48
CA ALA A 195 5.11 29.50 11.78
C ALA A 195 6.12 28.73 12.64
N ASP A 196 6.66 29.35 13.69
CA ASP A 196 7.57 28.74 14.67
C ASP A 196 6.86 27.86 15.70
N VAL A 197 5.55 28.08 15.90
CA VAL A 197 4.75 27.40 16.92
C VAL A 197 3.97 26.23 16.33
N ILE A 198 3.37 26.41 15.15
CA ILE A 198 2.47 25.43 14.53
C ILE A 198 2.96 24.89 13.19
N HIS A 199 2.44 23.73 12.81
CA HIS A 199 2.58 23.19 11.48
C HIS A 199 1.63 23.89 10.49
N GLN A 200 2.19 24.76 9.65
CA GLN A 200 1.48 25.54 8.62
C GLN A 200 1.07 24.74 7.38
N GLU A 201 1.46 23.47 7.26
CA GLU A 201 1.15 22.65 6.09
C GLU A 201 -0.03 21.72 6.43
N GLY A 202 -1.04 21.66 5.56
CA GLY A 202 -2.15 20.73 5.70
C GLY A 202 -1.73 19.27 5.60
N CYS A 203 -2.48 18.37 6.22
CA CYS A 203 -2.16 16.95 6.20
C CYS A 203 -2.34 16.31 4.82
N PHE A 204 -3.28 16.79 4.01
CA PHE A 204 -3.48 16.28 2.65
C PHE A 204 -2.32 16.61 1.70
N PRO A 205 -1.87 17.89 1.55
CA PRO A 205 -0.70 18.19 0.73
C PRO A 205 0.58 17.53 1.29
N LYS A 206 0.74 17.46 2.61
CA LYS A 206 1.85 16.76 3.25
C LYS A 206 1.90 15.29 2.89
N LEU A 207 0.75 14.61 3.00
CA LEU A 207 0.61 13.21 2.67
C LEU A 207 0.97 12.97 1.20
N LEU A 208 0.45 13.79 0.29
CA LEU A 208 0.78 13.67 -1.13
C LEU A 208 2.26 13.89 -1.43
N LYS A 209 2.92 14.82 -0.72
CA LYS A 209 4.36 15.04 -0.85
C LYS A 209 5.14 13.83 -0.38
N ILE A 210 4.79 13.26 0.77
CA ILE A 210 5.39 12.02 1.30
C ILE A 210 5.14 10.87 0.33
N THR A 211 3.91 10.70 -0.14
CA THR A 211 3.54 9.68 -1.12
C THR A 211 4.31 9.86 -2.41
N LYS A 212 4.47 11.09 -2.94
CA LYS A 212 5.24 11.34 -4.17
C LYS A 212 6.74 11.06 -4.01
N THR A 213 7.30 11.33 -2.83
CA THR A 213 8.70 10.98 -2.53
C THR A 213 8.88 9.47 -2.41
N GLN A 214 7.98 8.80 -1.71
CA GLN A 214 8.03 7.34 -1.51
C GLN A 214 7.47 6.55 -2.70
N SER A 215 6.75 7.21 -3.60
CA SER A 215 6.11 6.54 -4.75
C SER A 215 7.14 6.00 -5.72
N ALA A 216 8.35 6.56 -5.78
CA ALA A 216 9.41 6.00 -6.63
C ALA A 216 9.72 4.54 -6.27
N ASN A 217 9.77 4.22 -4.97
CA ASN A 217 10.02 2.86 -4.50
C ASN A 217 8.79 1.96 -4.74
N LEU A 218 7.58 2.48 -4.47
CA LEU A 218 6.33 1.74 -4.63
C LEU A 218 5.98 1.49 -6.12
N SER A 219 6.18 2.47 -6.98
CA SER A 219 5.99 2.37 -8.43
C SER A 219 7.05 1.48 -9.05
N GLY A 220 8.29 1.53 -8.55
CA GLY A 220 9.38 0.65 -8.95
C GLY A 220 9.03 -0.82 -8.74
N GLY A 221 8.41 -1.16 -7.60
CA GLY A 221 7.92 -2.52 -7.33
C GLY A 221 6.89 -2.99 -8.35
N CYS A 222 5.86 -2.19 -8.61
CA CYS A 222 4.79 -2.56 -9.56
C CYS A 222 5.32 -2.71 -11.00
N LEU A 223 6.11 -1.75 -11.48
CA LEU A 223 6.70 -1.82 -12.83
C LEU A 223 7.67 -2.99 -12.95
N GLY A 224 8.45 -3.25 -11.90
CA GLY A 224 9.38 -4.38 -11.83
C GLY A 224 8.66 -5.73 -11.96
N THR A 225 7.50 -5.90 -11.32
CA THR A 225 6.72 -7.15 -11.46
C THR A 225 6.27 -7.41 -12.90
N ALA A 226 5.74 -6.41 -13.60
CA ALA A 226 5.29 -6.55 -14.98
C ALA A 226 6.46 -6.91 -15.93
N VAL A 227 7.61 -6.25 -15.76
CA VAL A 227 8.81 -6.54 -16.58
C VAL A 227 9.33 -7.95 -16.31
N MET A 228 9.39 -8.37 -15.05
CA MET A 228 9.81 -9.73 -14.67
C MET A 228 8.84 -10.82 -15.14
N GLN A 229 7.58 -10.48 -15.40
CA GLN A 229 6.56 -11.40 -15.86
C GLN A 229 6.79 -11.85 -17.32
N LEU A 230 7.31 -10.95 -18.17
CA LEU A 230 7.47 -11.20 -19.61
C LEU A 230 8.45 -12.35 -19.93
N PRO A 231 9.67 -12.43 -19.34
CA PRO A 231 10.56 -13.58 -19.54
C PRO A 231 9.92 -14.90 -19.07
N GLY A 232 9.15 -14.86 -17.98
CA GLY A 232 8.46 -16.04 -17.45
C GLY A 232 7.39 -16.57 -18.39
N ILE A 233 6.61 -15.67 -19.01
CA ILE A 233 5.61 -16.02 -20.03
C ILE A 233 6.30 -16.61 -21.26
N LEU A 234 7.36 -15.96 -21.76
CA LEU A 234 8.11 -16.44 -22.93
C LEU A 234 8.73 -17.82 -22.67
N ALA A 235 9.36 -18.02 -21.51
CA ALA A 235 9.95 -19.30 -21.13
C ALA A 235 8.87 -20.41 -21.03
N THR A 236 7.71 -20.11 -20.43
CA THR A 236 6.60 -21.07 -20.32
C THR A 236 6.07 -21.46 -21.71
N LEU A 237 5.93 -20.48 -22.61
CA LEU A 237 5.47 -20.72 -23.99
C LEU A 237 6.49 -21.56 -24.78
N LEU A 238 7.79 -21.24 -24.67
CA LEU A 238 8.84 -22.01 -25.33
C LEU A 238 8.89 -23.46 -24.82
N LEU A 239 8.75 -23.68 -23.52
CA LEU A 239 8.65 -25.02 -22.92
C LEU A 239 7.40 -25.76 -23.43
N PHE A 240 6.25 -25.07 -23.49
CA PHE A 240 5.01 -25.65 -24.00
C PHE A 240 5.13 -26.09 -25.47
N ILE A 241 5.66 -25.22 -26.35
CA ILE A 241 5.87 -25.53 -27.78
C ILE A 241 6.85 -26.70 -27.94
N LYS A 242 7.92 -26.74 -27.13
CA LYS A 242 8.93 -27.81 -27.21
C LYS A 242 8.44 -29.16 -26.72
N LEU A 243 7.54 -29.16 -25.76
CA LEU A 243 6.87 -30.37 -25.29
C LEU A 243 5.85 -30.87 -26.30
N GLY A 244 5.36 -29.97 -27.18
CA GLY A 244 4.46 -30.08 -28.34
C GLY A 244 4.91 -31.01 -29.45
#